data_AF-A0A1V1UV93-F1
#
_entry.id   AF-A0A1V1UV93-F1
#
_cell.length_a   1.000
_cell.length_b   1.000
_cell.length_c   1.000
_cell.angle_alpha   90.00
_cell.angle_beta   90.00
_cell.angle_gamma   90.00
#
_symmetry.space_group_name_H-M   'P 1'
#
loop_
_entity.id
_entity.type
_entity.pdbx_description
1 polymer ?
#
loop_
_entity_poly.entity_id
_entity_poly.type
_entity_poly.pdbx_seq_one_letter_code
_entity_poly.pdbx_strand_id
1 'polypeptide(L)'
;MTSMLVSEYDRFVERTDQSTDLPPKVRMEIALYGVASEIGSVISAVKKRLLANVGQSAWNVPDADIIEELGDVVWYCFALVRQANPGKLVNIFAHDIGQLKDELGANSKRAERLRQVLDPTKRAQFLEAAEHFPRRRDLRFEDYQDLAFLTARTNDRELAEVCLVVLQQLGAELLRQSLPEIERELNTTLPDRPMNDLLGEIAWHVAALSSLYELRMSDIVAANVAKISDRWDRSARTPLHDEGFPKKERFPRRFQVEFMSAGPGRSRMMLEGAQLGDDLTDNAYHDDGYRFHDVMHLANVAKLGWSPVLRSLMARKRKSDPEVDEVEDGARARIVEEAVVKAIHAEGVRLATVRAVGATGPVQLFPGSGDISFSFLKGIRALVTDLEVAKNRLSEWEAAILDGYAVFHQLRLFGAGVVTVDMNERTITFQQPTAI
;
A
#
# COMPACT_ATOMS: atom_id res chain seq x y z
N MET A 1 0.22 -16.87 -17.89
CA MET A 1 -0.91 -16.27 -17.14
C MET A 1 -1.86 -15.65 -18.14
N THR A 2 -3.17 -15.75 -17.91
CA THR A 2 -4.21 -15.12 -18.73
C THR A 2 -4.03 -13.60 -18.67
N SER A 3 -3.94 -12.91 -19.82
CA SER A 3 -3.85 -11.45 -19.86
C SER A 3 -5.12 -10.83 -19.24
N MET A 4 -4.95 -9.85 -18.34
CA MET A 4 -6.01 -9.18 -17.59
C MET A 4 -6.82 -8.25 -18.50
N LEU A 5 -8.14 -8.23 -18.35
CA LEU A 5 -8.99 -7.29 -19.08
C LEU A 5 -8.98 -5.91 -18.42
N VAL A 6 -9.02 -4.85 -19.22
CA VAL A 6 -9.10 -3.47 -18.74
C VAL A 6 -10.34 -3.24 -17.87
N SER A 7 -11.48 -3.85 -18.23
CA SER A 7 -12.71 -3.77 -17.45
C SER A 7 -12.66 -4.51 -16.12
N GLU A 8 -11.84 -5.56 -16.02
CA GLU A 8 -11.65 -6.29 -14.75
C GLU A 8 -10.82 -5.44 -13.79
N TYR A 9 -9.78 -4.79 -14.30
CA TYR A 9 -8.95 -3.87 -13.53
C TYR A 9 -9.73 -2.62 -13.08
N ASP A 10 -10.54 -1.99 -13.96
CA ASP A 10 -11.39 -0.85 -13.57
C ASP A 10 -12.33 -1.20 -12.40
N ARG A 11 -12.97 -2.38 -12.44
CA ARG A 11 -13.82 -2.87 -11.34
C ARG A 11 -13.00 -3.21 -10.08
N PHE A 12 -11.74 -3.59 -10.23
CA PHE A 12 -10.84 -3.77 -9.10
C PHE A 12 -10.51 -2.44 -8.42
N VAL A 13 -10.14 -1.42 -9.19
CA VAL A 13 -9.88 -0.06 -8.68
C VAL A 13 -11.10 0.47 -7.93
N GLU A 14 -12.30 0.35 -8.51
CA GLU A 14 -13.55 0.77 -7.84
C GLU A 14 -13.74 0.12 -6.47
N ARG A 15 -13.47 -1.18 -6.34
CA ARG A 15 -13.69 -1.93 -5.08
C ARG A 15 -12.60 -1.68 -4.03
N THR A 16 -11.47 -1.11 -4.43
CA THR A 16 -10.28 -0.92 -3.57
C THR A 16 -9.98 0.55 -3.29
N ASP A 17 -10.78 1.46 -3.84
CA ASP A 17 -10.71 2.89 -3.55
C ASP A 17 -11.10 3.15 -2.09
N GLN A 18 -10.11 3.51 -1.27
CA GLN A 18 -10.29 3.78 0.15
C GLN A 18 -10.93 5.15 0.43
N SER A 19 -11.09 5.98 -0.61
CA SER A 19 -11.67 7.31 -0.48
C SER A 19 -13.20 7.32 -0.58
N THR A 20 -13.86 6.16 -0.75
CA THR A 20 -15.30 6.07 -1.05
C THR A 20 -16.21 6.79 -0.05
N ASP A 21 -15.82 6.81 1.22
CA ASP A 21 -16.59 7.44 2.31
C ASP A 21 -16.30 8.96 2.46
N LEU A 22 -15.38 9.50 1.66
CA LEU A 22 -15.00 10.91 1.70
C LEU A 22 -15.83 11.76 0.74
N PRO A 23 -15.95 13.08 0.99
CA PRO A 23 -16.65 13.99 0.09
C PRO A 23 -16.06 13.96 -1.34
N PRO A 24 -16.88 14.08 -2.41
CA PRO A 24 -16.41 13.98 -3.80
C PRO A 24 -15.21 14.87 -4.15
N LYS A 25 -15.18 16.10 -3.61
CA LYS A 25 -14.05 17.02 -3.80
C LYS A 25 -12.74 16.47 -3.21
N VAL A 26 -12.80 15.89 -2.01
CA VAL A 26 -11.63 15.31 -1.34
C VAL A 26 -11.15 14.06 -2.10
N ARG A 27 -12.07 13.25 -2.62
CA ARG A 27 -11.74 12.09 -3.46
C ARG A 27 -11.00 12.48 -4.74
N MET A 28 -11.46 13.55 -5.40
CA MET A 28 -10.80 14.14 -6.56
C MET A 28 -9.37 14.60 -6.21
N GLU A 29 -9.22 15.34 -5.11
CA GLU A 29 -7.91 15.82 -4.64
C GLU A 29 -6.95 14.66 -4.32
N ILE A 30 -7.42 13.62 -3.61
CA ILE A 30 -6.62 12.42 -3.31
C ILE A 30 -6.16 11.74 -4.61
N ALA A 31 -7.06 11.57 -5.59
CA ALA A 31 -6.70 10.94 -6.85
C ALA A 31 -5.71 11.79 -7.67
N LEU A 32 -5.86 13.12 -7.68
CA LEU A 32 -4.92 14.05 -8.32
C LEU A 32 -3.53 14.00 -7.68
N TYR A 33 -3.47 14.10 -6.35
CA TYR A 33 -2.20 14.00 -5.62
C TYR A 33 -1.57 12.62 -5.78
N GLY A 34 -2.39 11.56 -5.84
CA GLY A 34 -1.96 10.20 -6.13
C GLY A 34 -1.23 10.11 -7.46
N VAL A 35 -1.86 10.47 -8.58
CA VAL A 35 -1.21 10.42 -9.91
C VAL A 35 0.12 11.19 -9.92
N ALA A 36 0.13 12.41 -9.40
CA ALA A 36 1.35 13.22 -9.38
C ALA A 36 2.45 12.65 -8.48
N SER A 37 2.09 12.10 -7.32
CA SER A 37 3.03 11.45 -6.40
C SER A 37 3.66 10.22 -7.04
N GLU A 38 2.86 9.35 -7.65
CA GLU A 38 3.38 8.11 -8.23
C GLU A 38 4.20 8.34 -9.49
N ILE A 39 3.91 9.39 -10.26
CA ILE A 39 4.83 9.87 -11.32
C ILE A 39 6.20 10.21 -10.73
N GLY A 40 6.23 10.93 -9.60
CA GLY A 40 7.46 11.21 -8.86
C GLY A 40 8.17 9.94 -8.38
N SER A 41 7.42 8.94 -7.91
CA SER A 41 7.97 7.64 -7.50
C SER A 41 8.59 6.88 -8.67
N VAL A 42 7.95 6.85 -9.84
CA VAL A 42 8.54 6.29 -11.08
C VAL A 42 9.85 6.98 -11.43
N ILE A 43 9.90 8.32 -11.41
CA ILE A 43 11.13 9.08 -11.65
C ILE A 43 12.21 8.72 -10.62
N SER A 44 11.85 8.56 -9.35
CA SER A 44 12.76 8.16 -8.28
C SER A 44 13.34 6.76 -8.50
N ALA A 45 12.49 5.78 -8.90
CA ALA A 45 12.90 4.42 -9.21
C ALA A 45 13.89 4.39 -10.38
N VAL A 46 13.59 5.08 -11.48
CA VAL A 46 14.50 5.14 -12.65
C VAL A 46 15.81 5.87 -12.28
N LYS A 47 15.74 6.97 -11.54
CA LYS A 47 16.94 7.70 -11.06
C LYS A 47 17.87 6.80 -10.24
N LYS A 48 17.34 6.03 -9.28
CA LYS A 48 18.15 5.10 -8.47
C LYS A 48 18.91 4.10 -9.34
N ARG A 49 18.28 3.60 -10.41
CA ARG A 49 18.94 2.69 -11.36
C ARG A 49 20.00 3.37 -12.21
N LEU A 50 19.72 4.58 -12.70
CA LEU A 50 20.72 5.36 -13.44
C LEU A 50 21.98 5.58 -12.58
N LEU A 51 21.82 5.78 -11.26
CA LEU A 51 22.93 5.86 -10.31
C LEU A 51 23.64 4.51 -10.09
N ALA A 52 22.88 3.41 -9.97
CA ALA A 52 23.44 2.08 -9.74
C ALA A 52 24.19 1.51 -10.96
N ASN A 53 23.77 1.88 -12.17
CA ASN A 53 24.22 1.29 -13.43
C ASN A 53 25.14 2.23 -14.24
N VAL A 54 25.78 3.21 -13.60
CA VAL A 54 26.77 4.07 -14.26
C VAL A 54 27.87 3.20 -14.88
N GLY A 55 27.96 3.19 -16.22
CA GLY A 55 28.95 2.41 -16.98
C GLY A 55 28.51 0.99 -17.37
N GLN A 56 27.26 0.58 -17.10
CA GLN A 56 26.70 -0.69 -17.55
C GLN A 56 25.78 -0.52 -18.78
N SER A 57 25.73 -1.54 -19.63
CA SER A 57 24.92 -1.55 -20.87
C SER A 57 23.42 -1.81 -20.63
N ALA A 58 23.04 -2.43 -19.51
CA ALA A 58 21.67 -2.87 -19.26
C ALA A 58 20.92 -1.87 -18.34
N TRP A 59 20.51 -0.73 -18.91
CA TRP A 59 19.79 0.33 -18.18
C TRP A 59 18.31 0.01 -17.95
N ASN A 60 17.74 -0.90 -18.75
CA ASN A 60 16.31 -1.23 -18.80
C ASN A 60 15.95 -2.58 -18.17
N VAL A 61 16.77 -3.11 -17.26
CA VAL A 61 16.43 -4.34 -16.52
C VAL A 61 15.29 -4.02 -15.55
N PRO A 62 14.14 -4.70 -15.61
CA PRO A 62 13.06 -4.49 -14.65
C PRO A 62 13.40 -5.06 -13.27
N ASP A 63 12.97 -4.37 -12.23
CA ASP A 63 12.96 -4.81 -10.84
C ASP A 63 11.59 -4.55 -10.21
N ALA A 64 11.40 -4.98 -8.96
CA ALA A 64 10.14 -4.84 -8.25
C ALA A 64 9.70 -3.37 -8.05
N ASP A 65 10.64 -2.42 -7.90
CA ASP A 65 10.32 -1.01 -7.68
C ASP A 65 9.62 -0.44 -8.92
N ILE A 66 10.19 -0.57 -10.13
CA ILE A 66 9.53 0.03 -11.33
C ILE A 66 8.17 -0.60 -11.62
N ILE A 67 8.04 -1.92 -11.41
CA ILE A 67 6.79 -2.64 -11.62
C ILE A 67 5.73 -2.09 -10.67
N GLU A 68 6.11 -1.86 -9.42
CA GLU A 68 5.23 -1.30 -8.41
C GLU A 68 4.83 0.15 -8.74
N GLU A 69 5.80 1.03 -9.01
CA GLU A 69 5.52 2.44 -9.22
C GLU A 69 4.69 2.66 -10.50
N LEU A 70 4.96 1.92 -11.58
CA LEU A 70 4.13 1.97 -12.79
C LEU A 70 2.70 1.48 -12.50
N GLY A 71 2.57 0.42 -11.70
CA GLY A 71 1.26 -0.11 -11.29
C GLY A 71 0.45 0.90 -10.50
N ASP A 72 1.08 1.68 -9.63
CA ASP A 72 0.42 2.71 -8.83
C ASP A 72 -0.03 3.90 -9.68
N VAL A 73 0.79 4.34 -10.65
CA VAL A 73 0.36 5.34 -11.64
C VAL A 73 -0.90 4.85 -12.38
N VAL A 74 -0.92 3.59 -12.85
CA VAL A 74 -2.10 3.03 -13.54
C VAL A 74 -3.30 2.99 -12.61
N TRP A 75 -3.15 2.56 -11.35
CA TRP A 75 -4.24 2.54 -10.37
C TRP A 75 -4.84 3.93 -10.17
N TYR A 76 -4.02 4.96 -9.92
CA TYR A 76 -4.52 6.32 -9.72
C TYR A 76 -5.07 6.97 -10.98
N CYS A 77 -4.57 6.64 -12.18
CA CYS A 77 -5.18 7.10 -13.43
C CYS A 77 -6.62 6.57 -13.57
N PHE A 78 -6.86 5.31 -13.23
CA PHE A 78 -8.20 4.72 -13.23
C PHE A 78 -9.07 5.29 -12.10
N ALA A 79 -8.50 5.54 -10.92
CA ALA A 79 -9.24 6.20 -9.84
C ALA A 79 -9.68 7.61 -10.26
N LEU A 80 -8.75 8.40 -10.82
CA LEU A 80 -8.99 9.78 -11.22
C LEU A 80 -9.98 9.90 -12.38
N VAL A 81 -9.90 9.04 -13.41
CA VAL A 81 -10.87 9.08 -14.51
C VAL A 81 -12.30 8.83 -14.02
N ARG A 82 -12.48 7.95 -13.02
CA ARG A 82 -13.81 7.71 -12.42
C ARG A 82 -14.33 8.94 -11.68
N GLN A 83 -13.46 9.62 -10.91
CA GLN A 83 -13.86 10.85 -10.21
C GLN A 83 -14.17 11.99 -11.19
N ALA A 84 -13.42 12.09 -12.29
CA ALA A 84 -13.61 13.12 -13.32
C ALA A 84 -14.86 12.91 -14.17
N ASN A 85 -15.41 11.69 -14.21
CA ASN A 85 -16.53 11.33 -15.08
C ASN A 85 -17.64 10.60 -14.29
N PRO A 86 -18.28 11.26 -13.30
CA PRO A 86 -19.28 10.62 -12.45
C PRO A 86 -20.45 10.06 -13.29
N GLY A 87 -20.75 8.78 -13.11
CA GLY A 87 -21.83 8.10 -13.85
C GLY A 87 -21.53 7.75 -15.31
N LYS A 88 -20.31 8.01 -15.80
CA LYS A 88 -19.89 7.70 -17.17
C LYS A 88 -18.64 6.83 -17.17
N LEU A 89 -18.74 5.65 -17.77
CA LEU A 89 -17.57 4.80 -18.00
C LEU A 89 -16.70 5.42 -19.09
N VAL A 90 -15.49 5.84 -18.72
CA VAL A 90 -14.48 6.34 -19.65
C VAL A 90 -13.29 5.40 -19.64
N ASN A 91 -12.94 4.90 -20.82
CA ASN A 91 -11.73 4.12 -21.02
C ASN A 91 -10.62 5.06 -21.51
N ILE A 92 -9.65 5.35 -20.65
CA ILE A 92 -8.55 6.28 -20.96
C ILE A 92 -7.69 5.80 -22.13
N PHE A 93 -7.56 4.49 -22.34
CA PHE A 93 -6.83 3.93 -23.48
C PHE A 93 -7.57 4.18 -24.79
N ALA A 94 -8.89 3.97 -24.80
CA ALA A 94 -9.73 4.28 -25.95
C ALA A 94 -9.67 5.76 -26.33
N HIS A 95 -9.71 6.60 -25.29
CA HIS A 95 -9.62 8.04 -25.43
C HIS A 95 -8.27 8.46 -26.03
N ASP A 96 -7.16 7.93 -25.51
CA ASP A 96 -5.81 8.19 -26.01
C ASP A 96 -5.61 7.78 -27.47
N ILE A 97 -6.00 6.55 -27.84
CA ILE A 97 -5.87 6.08 -29.23
C ILE A 97 -6.70 6.95 -30.19
N GLY A 98 -7.88 7.40 -29.77
CA GLY A 98 -8.69 8.36 -30.53
C GLY A 98 -7.97 9.69 -30.73
N GLN A 99 -7.41 10.26 -29.66
CA GLN A 99 -6.65 11.52 -29.72
C GLN A 99 -5.43 11.42 -30.63
N LEU A 100 -4.64 10.34 -30.51
CA LEU A 100 -3.47 10.10 -31.36
C LEU A 100 -3.85 9.98 -32.84
N LYS A 101 -4.96 9.32 -33.15
CA LYS A 101 -5.49 9.20 -34.51
C LYS A 101 -5.89 10.58 -35.06
N ASP A 102 -6.65 11.35 -34.29
CA ASP A 102 -7.11 12.68 -34.67
C ASP A 102 -5.92 13.63 -34.87
N GLU A 103 -4.91 13.58 -33.99
CA GLU A 103 -3.69 14.38 -34.10
C GLU A 103 -2.90 14.03 -35.37
N LEU A 104 -2.76 12.75 -35.71
CA LEU A 104 -2.08 12.32 -36.92
C LEU A 104 -2.85 12.66 -38.20
N GLY A 105 -4.19 12.71 -38.13
CA GLY A 105 -5.07 13.11 -39.22
C GLY A 105 -5.16 14.63 -39.41
N ALA A 106 -4.78 15.42 -38.41
CA ALA A 106 -4.96 16.87 -38.43
C ALA A 106 -4.11 17.58 -39.49
N ASN A 107 -4.65 18.69 -40.01
CA ASN A 107 -3.94 19.61 -40.90
C ASN A 107 -3.23 20.71 -40.09
N SER A 108 -2.21 20.33 -39.33
CA SER A 108 -1.40 21.25 -38.52
C SER A 108 0.10 21.01 -38.74
N LYS A 109 0.93 22.04 -38.50
CA LYS A 109 2.40 21.91 -38.56
C LYS A 109 2.91 20.82 -37.61
N ARG A 110 2.28 20.68 -36.45
CA ARG A 110 2.62 19.65 -35.46
C ARG A 110 2.30 18.25 -36.00
N ALA A 111 1.11 18.05 -36.55
CA ALA A 111 0.71 16.79 -37.15
C ALA A 111 1.61 16.41 -38.34
N GLU A 112 1.98 17.39 -39.17
CA GLU A 112 2.95 17.19 -40.26
C GLU A 112 4.31 16.75 -39.73
N ARG A 113 4.80 17.40 -38.68
CA ARG A 113 6.06 17.01 -38.02
C ARG A 113 5.98 15.59 -37.44
N LEU A 114 4.87 15.24 -36.77
CA LEU A 114 4.64 13.89 -36.24
C LEU A 114 4.68 12.83 -37.35
N ARG A 115 3.97 13.09 -38.46
CA ARG A 115 4.00 12.19 -39.63
C ARG A 115 5.40 12.02 -40.21
N GLN A 116 6.27 13.03 -40.15
CA GLN A 116 7.65 12.96 -40.64
C GLN A 116 8.59 12.19 -39.71
N VAL A 117 8.42 12.30 -38.38
CA VAL A 117 9.34 11.68 -37.41
C VAL A 117 8.97 10.23 -37.09
N LEU A 118 7.69 9.86 -37.21
CA LEU A 118 7.26 8.48 -37.01
C LEU A 118 7.73 7.57 -38.15
N ASP A 119 8.13 6.35 -37.79
CA ASP A 119 8.41 5.31 -38.77
C ASP A 119 7.18 5.09 -39.67
N PRO A 120 7.31 5.17 -41.01
CA PRO A 120 6.18 5.08 -41.93
C PRO A 120 5.42 3.76 -41.82
N THR A 121 6.11 2.66 -41.52
CA THR A 121 5.53 1.33 -41.37
C THR A 121 4.71 1.24 -40.09
N LYS A 122 5.31 1.63 -38.95
CA LYS A 122 4.61 1.66 -37.66
C LYS A 122 3.41 2.61 -37.69
N ARG A 123 3.53 3.76 -38.36
CA ARG A 123 2.43 4.71 -38.54
C ARG A 123 1.26 4.10 -39.33
N ALA A 124 1.54 3.40 -40.42
CA ALA A 124 0.50 2.73 -41.21
C ALA A 124 -0.20 1.64 -40.40
N GLN A 125 0.57 0.81 -39.67
CA GLN A 125 0.05 -0.21 -38.76
C GLN A 125 -0.83 0.39 -37.66
N PHE A 126 -0.39 1.50 -37.05
CA PHE A 126 -1.16 2.22 -36.04
C PHE A 126 -2.50 2.70 -36.61
N LEU A 127 -2.51 3.39 -37.74
CA LEU A 127 -3.73 3.94 -38.33
C LEU A 127 -4.73 2.84 -38.68
N GLU A 128 -4.27 1.73 -39.25
CA GLU A 128 -5.13 0.58 -39.58
C GLU A 128 -5.75 -0.06 -38.33
N ALA A 129 -4.95 -0.30 -37.29
CA ALA A 129 -5.43 -0.91 -36.05
C ALA A 129 -6.33 0.03 -35.24
N ALA A 130 -6.03 1.34 -35.22
CA ALA A 130 -6.78 2.35 -34.49
C ALA A 130 -8.22 2.54 -34.99
N GLU A 131 -8.51 2.24 -36.26
CA GLU A 131 -9.90 2.28 -36.79
C GLU A 131 -10.87 1.35 -36.05
N HIS A 132 -10.34 0.26 -35.47
CA HIS A 132 -11.13 -0.77 -34.82
C HIS A 132 -11.07 -0.70 -33.28
N PHE A 133 -10.23 0.17 -32.73
CA PHE A 133 -10.12 0.44 -31.30
C PHE A 133 -11.23 1.41 -30.86
N PRO A 134 -11.96 1.22 -29.74
CA PRO A 134 -11.85 0.21 -28.67
C PRO A 134 -12.98 -0.84 -28.71
N ARG A 135 -13.54 -1.18 -29.88
CA ARG A 135 -14.86 -1.88 -30.00
C ARG A 135 -14.92 -3.29 -29.37
N ARG A 136 -13.82 -3.73 -28.75
CA ARG A 136 -13.62 -4.98 -28.03
C ARG A 136 -14.08 -4.85 -26.57
N ARG A 137 -15.13 -5.59 -26.21
CA ARG A 137 -15.53 -5.76 -24.80
C ARG A 137 -14.46 -6.49 -23.98
N ASP A 138 -13.58 -7.19 -24.65
CA ASP A 138 -12.46 -7.99 -24.16
C ASP A 138 -11.11 -7.28 -24.32
N LEU A 139 -11.09 -5.94 -24.27
CA LEU A 139 -9.86 -5.15 -24.37
C LEU A 139 -8.85 -5.55 -23.29
N ARG A 140 -7.65 -5.92 -23.74
CA ARG A 140 -6.49 -6.28 -22.90
C ARG A 140 -5.54 -5.09 -22.75
N PHE A 141 -4.72 -5.11 -21.72
CA PHE A 141 -3.67 -4.10 -21.53
C PHE A 141 -2.65 -4.12 -22.67
N GLU A 142 -2.29 -5.29 -23.18
CA GLU A 142 -1.39 -5.43 -24.33
C GLU A 142 -1.97 -4.84 -25.63
N ASP A 143 -3.29 -4.95 -25.84
CA ASP A 143 -3.93 -4.36 -27.04
C ASP A 143 -3.68 -2.85 -27.11
N TYR A 144 -3.67 -2.18 -25.94
CA TYR A 144 -3.32 -0.77 -25.84
C TYR A 144 -1.79 -0.55 -25.92
N GLN A 145 -1.03 -1.27 -25.10
CA GLN A 145 0.43 -1.10 -25.01
C GLN A 145 1.11 -1.21 -26.38
N ASP A 146 0.81 -2.29 -27.12
CA ASP A 146 1.44 -2.56 -28.41
C ASP A 146 1.05 -1.51 -29.45
N LEU A 147 -0.22 -1.13 -29.49
CA LEU A 147 -0.73 -0.14 -30.43
C LEU A 147 -0.19 1.27 -30.13
N ALA A 148 -0.24 1.70 -28.87
CA ALA A 148 0.27 2.99 -28.43
C ALA A 148 1.78 3.11 -28.70
N PHE A 149 2.55 2.04 -28.49
CA PHE A 149 4.00 2.06 -28.68
C PHE A 149 4.43 2.22 -30.15
N LEU A 150 3.55 1.91 -31.12
CA LEU A 150 3.80 2.21 -32.53
C LEU A 150 3.98 3.71 -32.81
N THR A 151 3.48 4.58 -31.93
CA THR A 151 3.61 6.05 -32.06
C THR A 151 4.79 6.61 -31.26
N ALA A 152 5.70 5.75 -30.79
CA ALA A 152 6.98 6.17 -30.19
C ALA A 152 7.83 6.94 -31.22
N ARG A 153 8.31 8.11 -30.80
CA ARG A 153 9.01 9.09 -31.66
C ARG A 153 10.54 9.04 -31.51
N THR A 154 11.00 8.62 -30.33
CA THR A 154 12.40 8.34 -29.99
C THR A 154 12.50 6.88 -29.59
N ASN A 155 13.71 6.40 -29.26
CA ASN A 155 13.95 5.02 -28.87
C ASN A 155 14.85 4.92 -27.64
N ASP A 156 14.91 3.71 -27.08
CA ASP A 156 15.80 3.33 -26.00
C ASP A 156 15.82 4.34 -24.85
N ARG A 157 17.03 4.71 -24.40
CA ARG A 157 17.24 5.62 -23.27
C ARG A 157 16.69 7.02 -23.54
N GLU A 158 16.76 7.51 -24.78
CA GLU A 158 16.22 8.81 -25.14
C GLU A 158 14.70 8.83 -24.94
N LEU A 159 14.00 7.75 -25.33
CA LEU A 159 12.57 7.63 -25.07
C LEU A 159 12.27 7.55 -23.57
N ALA A 160 13.08 6.83 -22.79
CA ALA A 160 12.90 6.79 -21.34
C ALA A 160 13.00 8.19 -20.72
N GLU A 161 14.02 8.97 -21.11
CA GLU A 161 14.22 10.35 -20.63
C GLU A 161 13.06 11.26 -21.04
N VAL A 162 12.59 11.16 -22.29
CA VAL A 162 11.37 11.86 -22.74
C VAL A 162 10.17 11.48 -21.87
N CYS A 163 9.96 10.18 -21.60
CA CYS A 163 8.81 9.74 -20.80
C CYS A 163 8.85 10.32 -19.40
N LEU A 164 10.00 10.32 -18.72
CA LEU A 164 10.12 10.86 -17.36
C LEU A 164 9.84 12.37 -17.33
N VAL A 165 10.40 13.12 -18.28
CA VAL A 165 10.22 14.58 -18.34
C VAL A 165 8.77 14.93 -18.67
N VAL A 166 8.16 14.26 -19.64
CA VAL A 166 6.78 14.56 -20.05
C VAL A 166 5.79 14.09 -18.99
N LEU A 167 6.00 12.95 -18.32
CA LEU A 167 5.18 12.54 -17.17
C LEU A 167 5.19 13.62 -16.09
N GLN A 168 6.35 14.19 -15.76
CA GLN A 168 6.43 15.29 -14.79
C GLN A 168 5.64 16.52 -15.23
N GLN A 169 5.69 16.87 -16.53
CA GLN A 169 4.90 17.98 -17.09
C GLN A 169 3.40 17.71 -16.99
N LEU A 170 2.95 16.52 -17.39
CA LEU A 170 1.55 16.10 -17.33
C LEU A 170 1.03 16.05 -15.88
N GLY A 171 1.85 15.58 -14.94
CA GLY A 171 1.53 15.62 -13.51
C GLY A 171 1.34 17.05 -13.00
N ALA A 172 2.19 17.99 -13.42
CA ALA A 172 2.04 19.41 -13.08
C ALA A 172 0.78 20.03 -13.72
N GLU A 173 0.48 19.70 -14.97
CA GLU A 173 -0.74 20.14 -15.67
C GLU A 173 -2.02 19.60 -15.00
N LEU A 174 -2.00 18.36 -14.51
CA LEU A 174 -3.10 17.81 -13.71
C LEU A 174 -3.31 18.60 -12.41
N LEU A 175 -2.24 18.81 -11.64
CA LEU A 175 -2.31 19.52 -10.34
C LEU A 175 -2.73 20.98 -10.49
N ARG A 176 -2.46 21.60 -11.65
CA ARG A 176 -2.92 22.96 -11.97
C ARG A 176 -4.44 23.11 -11.80
N GLN A 177 -5.20 22.03 -12.02
CA GLN A 177 -6.67 22.06 -11.88
C GLN A 177 -7.13 22.24 -10.42
N SER A 178 -6.25 21.99 -9.44
CA SER A 178 -6.52 22.22 -8.02
C SER A 178 -6.31 23.68 -7.59
N LEU A 179 -5.74 24.52 -8.45
CA LEU A 179 -5.54 25.93 -8.14
C LEU A 179 -6.89 26.66 -8.03
N PRO A 180 -7.07 27.56 -7.05
CA PRO A 180 -8.21 28.47 -7.03
C PRO A 180 -8.16 29.41 -8.25
N GLU A 181 -9.31 29.97 -8.64
CA GLU A 181 -9.47 30.77 -9.86
C GLU A 181 -8.43 31.88 -10.01
N ILE A 182 -8.22 32.67 -8.95
CA ILE A 182 -7.19 33.73 -8.93
C ILE A 182 -5.78 33.20 -9.20
N GLU A 183 -5.42 32.03 -8.66
CA GLU A 183 -4.09 31.44 -8.90
C GLU A 183 -4.01 30.85 -10.31
N ARG A 184 -5.12 30.38 -10.90
CA ARG A 184 -5.15 29.97 -12.32
C ARG A 184 -4.95 31.16 -13.26
N GLU A 185 -5.43 32.35 -12.90
CA GLU A 185 -5.21 33.58 -13.67
C GLU A 185 -3.75 34.07 -13.58
N LEU A 186 -3.11 33.88 -12.42
CA LEU A 186 -1.73 34.33 -12.19
C LEU A 186 -0.68 33.33 -12.70
N ASN A 187 -0.92 32.03 -12.58
CA ASN A 187 0.04 30.97 -12.93
C ASN A 187 -0.22 30.38 -14.33
N THR A 188 0.05 31.17 -15.37
CA THR A 188 -0.36 30.88 -16.77
C THR A 188 0.64 30.05 -17.60
N THR A 189 1.77 29.63 -17.02
CA THR A 189 2.83 28.88 -17.74
C THR A 189 2.35 27.54 -18.30
N LEU A 190 1.39 26.90 -17.63
CA LEU A 190 0.83 25.61 -18.04
C LEU A 190 -0.58 25.81 -18.62
N PRO A 191 -0.93 25.08 -19.70
CA PRO A 191 -2.25 25.18 -20.33
C PRO A 191 -3.34 24.50 -19.48
N ASP A 192 -4.59 24.91 -19.71
CA ASP A 192 -5.76 24.20 -19.18
C ASP A 192 -6.28 23.22 -20.23
N ARG A 193 -6.06 21.94 -19.99
CA ARG A 193 -6.46 20.84 -20.88
C ARG A 193 -7.48 19.92 -20.21
N PRO A 194 -8.35 19.24 -20.99
CA PRO A 194 -9.26 18.24 -20.44
C PRO A 194 -8.52 17.12 -19.68
N MET A 195 -9.02 16.78 -18.49
CA MET A 195 -8.43 15.74 -17.62
C MET A 195 -8.20 14.41 -18.36
N ASN A 196 -9.17 13.99 -19.18
CA ASN A 196 -9.10 12.72 -19.90
C ASN A 196 -7.97 12.72 -20.96
N ASP A 197 -7.66 13.88 -21.56
CA ASP A 197 -6.53 14.02 -22.50
C ASP A 197 -5.21 13.81 -21.76
N LEU A 198 -5.05 14.47 -20.60
CA LEU A 198 -3.85 14.35 -19.76
C LEU A 198 -3.66 12.91 -19.26
N LEU A 199 -4.74 12.25 -18.82
CA LEU A 199 -4.71 10.86 -18.37
C LEU A 199 -4.39 9.88 -19.51
N GLY A 200 -4.88 10.15 -20.72
CA GLY A 200 -4.53 9.37 -21.91
C GLY A 200 -3.02 9.46 -22.21
N GLU A 201 -2.47 10.68 -22.21
CA GLU A 201 -1.04 10.88 -22.43
C GLU A 201 -0.19 10.27 -21.32
N ILE A 202 -0.61 10.33 -20.06
CA ILE A 202 0.09 9.65 -18.96
C ILE A 202 0.09 8.13 -19.20
N ALA A 203 -1.06 7.55 -19.57
CA ALA A 203 -1.15 6.15 -19.92
C ALA A 203 -0.22 5.77 -21.08
N TRP A 204 -0.08 6.64 -22.09
CA TRP A 204 0.84 6.43 -23.21
C TRP A 204 2.30 6.33 -22.74
N HIS A 205 2.74 7.25 -21.86
CA HIS A 205 4.12 7.24 -21.36
C HIS A 205 4.38 6.06 -20.41
N VAL A 206 3.39 5.63 -19.63
CA VAL A 206 3.46 4.41 -18.82
C VAL A 206 3.59 3.18 -19.72
N ALA A 207 2.81 3.10 -20.81
CA ALA A 207 2.92 2.02 -21.79
C ALA A 207 4.30 2.02 -22.48
N ALA A 208 4.80 3.19 -22.86
CA ALA A 208 6.12 3.32 -23.48
C ALA A 208 7.25 2.89 -22.54
N LEU A 209 7.21 3.30 -21.27
CA LEU A 209 8.15 2.82 -20.25
C LEU A 209 8.04 1.31 -20.07
N SER A 210 6.83 0.77 -19.97
CA SER A 210 6.61 -0.69 -19.85
C SER A 210 7.26 -1.44 -21.01
N SER A 211 7.06 -0.99 -22.25
CA SER A 211 7.68 -1.57 -23.44
C SER A 211 9.21 -1.46 -23.44
N LEU A 212 9.78 -0.34 -22.99
CA LEU A 212 11.23 -0.15 -22.89
C LEU A 212 11.87 -1.07 -21.84
N TYR A 213 11.18 -1.35 -20.75
CA TYR A 213 11.60 -2.29 -19.70
C TYR A 213 11.25 -3.76 -20.02
N GLU A 214 10.75 -4.04 -21.23
CA GLU A 214 10.28 -5.37 -21.64
C GLU A 214 9.23 -5.95 -20.69
N LEU A 215 8.44 -5.07 -20.07
CA LEU A 215 7.35 -5.41 -19.18
C LEU A 215 6.02 -5.42 -19.93
N ARG A 216 5.21 -6.43 -19.64
CA ARG A 216 3.81 -6.43 -20.04
C ARG A 216 2.99 -5.63 -19.04
N MET A 217 2.15 -4.72 -19.53
CA MET A 217 1.23 -3.99 -18.66
C MET A 217 0.30 -4.91 -17.88
N SER A 218 -0.07 -6.11 -18.40
CA SER A 218 -0.86 -7.08 -17.62
C SER A 218 -0.14 -7.56 -16.36
N ASP A 219 1.19 -7.70 -16.43
CA ASP A 219 1.99 -8.18 -15.31
C ASP A 219 2.18 -7.07 -14.27
N ILE A 220 2.31 -5.82 -14.72
CA ILE A 220 2.31 -4.62 -13.87
C ILE A 220 0.99 -4.51 -13.10
N VAL A 221 -0.15 -4.59 -13.78
CA VAL A 221 -1.45 -4.50 -13.10
C VAL A 221 -1.75 -5.74 -12.25
N ALA A 222 -1.27 -6.92 -12.63
CA ALA A 222 -1.39 -8.12 -11.78
C ALA A 222 -0.59 -7.98 -10.48
N ALA A 223 0.63 -7.42 -10.54
CA ALA A 223 1.43 -7.10 -9.37
C ALA A 223 0.74 -6.06 -8.48
N ASN A 224 0.17 -5.00 -9.06
CA ASN A 224 -0.62 -4.01 -8.33
C ASN A 224 -1.87 -4.64 -7.67
N VAL A 225 -2.60 -5.51 -8.38
CA VAL A 225 -3.74 -6.25 -7.85
C VAL A 225 -3.34 -7.11 -6.66
N ALA A 226 -2.26 -7.89 -6.78
CA ALA A 226 -1.75 -8.72 -5.69
C ALA A 226 -1.38 -7.86 -4.47
N LYS A 227 -0.66 -6.77 -4.71
CA LYS A 227 -0.20 -5.82 -3.68
C LYS A 227 -1.37 -5.20 -2.90
N ILE A 228 -2.36 -4.68 -3.59
CA ILE A 228 -3.51 -4.00 -2.97
C ILE A 228 -4.44 -5.04 -2.33
N SER A 229 -4.64 -6.20 -2.95
CA SER A 229 -5.45 -7.28 -2.37
C SER A 229 -4.88 -7.80 -1.06
N ASP A 230 -3.55 -7.86 -0.91
CA ASP A 230 -2.90 -8.27 0.34
C ASP A 230 -3.20 -7.35 1.53
N ARG A 231 -3.58 -6.08 1.27
CA ARG A 231 -4.04 -5.14 2.30
C ARG A 231 -5.57 -5.06 2.40
N TRP A 232 -6.29 -5.27 1.31
CA TRP A 232 -7.74 -5.05 1.26
C TRP A 232 -8.58 -6.31 1.53
N ASP A 233 -8.14 -7.47 1.04
CA ASP A 233 -8.90 -8.71 1.14
C ASP A 233 -8.84 -9.30 2.56
N ARG A 234 -9.91 -9.08 3.32
CA ARG A 234 -10.13 -9.61 4.67
C ARG A 234 -10.92 -10.93 4.68
N SER A 235 -11.28 -11.48 3.51
CA SER A 235 -12.14 -12.68 3.42
C SER A 235 -11.39 -13.97 3.75
N ALA A 236 -10.10 -14.03 3.39
CA ALA A 236 -9.23 -15.16 3.68
C ALA A 236 -8.25 -14.81 4.82
N ARG A 237 -8.28 -15.62 5.88
CA ARG A 237 -7.36 -15.51 7.02
C ARG A 237 -6.19 -16.45 6.83
N THR A 238 -4.99 -16.03 7.21
CA THR A 238 -3.82 -16.92 7.24
C THR A 238 -4.06 -18.00 8.31
N PRO A 239 -3.86 -19.30 8.00
CA PRO A 239 -4.04 -20.38 8.97
C PRO A 239 -3.22 -20.15 10.25
N LEU A 240 -3.68 -20.70 11.37
CA LEU A 240 -2.91 -20.60 12.61
C LEU A 240 -1.63 -21.43 12.49
N HIS A 241 -0.50 -20.83 12.85
CA HIS A 241 0.84 -21.41 12.66
C HIS A 241 1.14 -22.65 13.52
N ASP A 242 0.22 -23.05 14.41
CA ASP A 242 0.38 -24.19 15.32
C ASP A 242 -0.66 -25.31 15.16
N GLU A 243 -1.51 -25.28 14.13
CA GLU A 243 -2.57 -26.29 13.93
C GLU A 243 -2.05 -27.72 13.82
N GLY A 244 -0.81 -27.90 13.32
CA GLY A 244 -0.15 -29.21 13.20
C GLY A 244 0.52 -29.72 14.48
N PHE A 245 0.71 -28.89 15.51
CA PHE A 245 1.55 -29.22 16.67
C PHE A 245 0.79 -29.95 17.78
N PRO A 246 1.45 -30.59 18.76
CA PRO A 246 0.77 -31.17 19.93
C PRO A 246 -0.03 -30.11 20.72
N LYS A 247 -1.17 -30.48 21.32
CA LYS A 247 -2.03 -29.54 22.09
C LYS A 247 -1.27 -28.71 23.13
N LYS A 248 -0.23 -29.27 23.74
CA LYS A 248 0.59 -28.59 24.75
C LYS A 248 1.50 -27.48 24.17
N GLU A 249 1.74 -27.49 22.86
CA GLU A 249 2.58 -26.54 22.11
C GLU A 249 1.74 -25.56 21.29
N ARG A 250 0.42 -25.70 21.32
CA ARG A 250 -0.51 -24.73 20.75
C ARG A 250 -0.82 -23.65 21.77
N PHE A 251 -1.06 -22.44 21.30
CA PHE A 251 -1.75 -21.46 22.13
C PHE A 251 -3.17 -21.95 22.46
N PRO A 252 -3.69 -21.67 23.68
CA PRO A 252 -5.12 -21.79 23.95
C PRO A 252 -5.91 -20.96 22.93
N ARG A 253 -6.92 -21.55 22.29
CA ARG A 253 -7.70 -20.85 21.25
C ARG A 253 -8.49 -19.66 21.80
N ARG A 254 -8.78 -19.67 23.10
CA ARG A 254 -9.36 -18.55 23.84
C ARG A 254 -8.76 -18.50 25.24
N PHE A 255 -8.35 -17.32 25.69
CA PHE A 255 -7.81 -17.10 27.03
C PHE A 255 -7.98 -15.64 27.47
N GLN A 256 -7.78 -15.39 28.76
CA GLN A 256 -7.90 -14.07 29.37
C GLN A 256 -6.61 -13.73 30.11
N VAL A 257 -6.17 -12.48 29.96
CA VAL A 257 -5.03 -11.92 30.69
C VAL A 257 -5.52 -10.71 31.48
N GLU A 258 -5.32 -10.75 32.79
CA GLU A 258 -5.66 -9.65 33.68
C GLU A 258 -4.46 -8.71 33.81
N PHE A 259 -4.67 -7.43 33.51
CA PHE A 259 -3.71 -6.37 33.77
C PHE A 259 -4.06 -5.70 35.09
N MET A 260 -3.10 -5.66 36.01
CA MET A 260 -3.26 -5.09 37.35
C MET A 260 -2.14 -4.10 37.66
N SER A 261 -2.37 -3.20 38.62
CA SER A 261 -1.31 -2.34 39.16
C SER A 261 -0.43 -3.15 40.12
N ALA A 262 0.89 -3.10 39.90
CA ALA A 262 1.90 -3.67 40.82
C ALA A 262 2.60 -2.58 41.66
N GLY A 263 2.03 -1.37 41.69
CA GLY A 263 2.60 -0.18 42.33
C GLY A 263 2.55 1.05 41.42
N PRO A 264 3.02 2.22 41.90
CA PRO A 264 3.03 3.45 41.11
C PRO A 264 3.79 3.27 39.79
N GLY A 265 3.09 3.46 38.67
CA GLY A 265 3.66 3.33 37.33
C GLY A 265 4.07 1.92 36.90
N ARG A 266 3.61 0.87 37.62
CA ARG A 266 3.91 -0.53 37.31
C ARG A 266 2.68 -1.31 36.91
N SER A 267 2.79 -2.12 35.85
CA SER A 267 1.75 -3.07 35.42
C SER A 267 2.21 -4.51 35.61
N ARG A 268 1.28 -5.40 35.96
CA ARG A 268 1.47 -6.84 36.04
C ARG A 268 0.40 -7.55 35.24
N MET A 269 0.80 -8.59 34.50
CA MET A 269 -0.13 -9.50 33.83
C MET A 269 -0.33 -10.78 34.63
N MET A 270 -1.57 -11.27 34.65
CA MET A 270 -1.95 -12.55 35.24
C MET A 270 -2.69 -13.42 34.21
N LEU A 271 -2.34 -14.69 34.13
CA LEU A 271 -3.01 -15.72 33.32
C LEU A 271 -3.42 -16.86 34.26
N GLU A 272 -4.73 -17.14 34.35
CA GLU A 272 -5.28 -18.19 35.21
C GLU A 272 -4.80 -18.09 36.67
N GLY A 273 -4.67 -16.86 37.19
CA GLY A 273 -4.21 -16.59 38.56
C GLY A 273 -2.70 -16.70 38.78
N ALA A 274 -1.92 -17.04 37.76
CA ALA A 274 -0.45 -17.03 37.80
C ALA A 274 0.10 -15.78 37.09
N GLN A 275 1.20 -15.23 37.60
CA GLN A 275 1.87 -14.10 36.95
C GLN A 275 2.42 -14.52 35.58
N LEU A 276 2.20 -13.68 34.57
CA LEU A 276 2.69 -13.86 33.20
C LEU A 276 3.75 -12.80 32.91
N GLY A 277 5.02 -13.20 32.85
CA GLY A 277 6.13 -12.27 32.65
C GLY A 277 6.50 -11.47 33.90
N ASP A 278 7.28 -10.41 33.71
CA ASP A 278 7.77 -9.53 34.78
C ASP A 278 6.88 -8.29 34.96
N ASP A 279 7.00 -7.62 36.10
CA ASP A 279 6.34 -6.32 36.30
C ASP A 279 6.97 -5.26 35.39
N LEU A 280 6.14 -4.55 34.63
CA LEU A 280 6.59 -3.58 33.63
C LEU A 280 6.41 -2.12 34.07
N THR A 281 7.37 -1.30 33.66
CA THR A 281 7.34 0.17 33.74
C THR A 281 7.47 0.75 32.33
N ASP A 282 7.23 2.06 32.18
CA ASP A 282 7.39 2.71 30.86
C ASP A 282 8.84 2.72 30.38
N ASN A 283 9.80 2.73 31.31
CA ASN A 283 11.24 2.85 31.01
C ASN A 283 11.58 4.07 30.11
N ALA A 284 10.85 5.17 30.30
CA ALA A 284 10.95 6.40 29.53
C ALA A 284 11.07 7.64 30.44
N TYR A 285 11.60 8.75 29.90
CA TYR A 285 11.68 10.04 30.62
C TYR A 285 10.31 10.68 30.88
N HIS A 286 9.31 10.32 30.08
CA HIS A 286 7.95 10.82 30.15
C HIS A 286 6.97 9.64 30.11
N ASP A 287 5.80 9.78 30.73
CA ASP A 287 4.75 8.75 30.72
C ASP A 287 4.15 8.60 29.31
N ASP A 288 4.62 7.59 28.59
CA ASP A 288 4.09 7.16 27.30
C ASP A 288 3.14 5.95 27.43
N GLY A 289 2.98 5.41 28.64
CA GLY A 289 2.18 4.23 28.94
C GLY A 289 2.76 2.91 28.41
N TYR A 290 4.04 2.87 28.01
CA TYR A 290 4.69 1.67 27.47
C TYR A 290 4.67 0.48 28.44
N ARG A 291 4.40 0.69 29.74
CA ARG A 291 4.12 -0.39 30.70
C ARG A 291 3.00 -1.36 30.27
N PHE A 292 2.10 -0.95 29.38
CA PHE A 292 1.01 -1.79 28.85
C PHE A 292 1.32 -2.40 27.47
N HIS A 293 2.55 -2.28 26.94
CA HIS A 293 2.87 -2.71 25.57
C HIS A 293 2.65 -4.21 25.31
N ASP A 294 2.69 -5.06 26.34
CA ASP A 294 2.45 -6.50 26.20
C ASP A 294 1.08 -6.85 25.62
N VAL A 295 0.12 -5.93 25.66
CA VAL A 295 -1.15 -6.06 24.93
C VAL A 295 -0.94 -6.22 23.42
N MET A 296 0.17 -5.70 22.87
CA MET A 296 0.51 -5.86 21.46
C MET A 296 0.93 -7.29 21.13
N HIS A 297 1.62 -7.99 22.04
CA HIS A 297 1.90 -9.42 21.89
C HIS A 297 0.60 -10.22 21.90
N LEU A 298 -0.36 -9.87 22.78
CA LEU A 298 -1.69 -10.48 22.81
C LEU A 298 -2.45 -10.22 21.50
N ALA A 299 -2.37 -9.00 20.95
CA ALA A 299 -2.96 -8.66 19.66
C ALA A 299 -2.33 -9.47 18.51
N ASN A 300 -1.00 -9.66 18.51
CA ASN A 300 -0.32 -10.50 17.54
C ASN A 300 -0.77 -11.97 17.62
N VAL A 301 -0.94 -12.53 18.83
CA VAL A 301 -1.51 -13.88 18.99
C VAL A 301 -2.95 -13.94 18.46
N ALA A 302 -3.79 -12.96 18.83
CA ALA A 302 -5.18 -12.92 18.41
C ALA A 302 -5.33 -12.82 16.88
N LYS A 303 -4.57 -11.92 16.25
CA LYS A 303 -4.75 -11.55 14.84
C LYS A 303 -3.87 -12.37 13.91
N LEU A 304 -2.59 -12.51 14.24
CA LEU A 304 -1.59 -13.14 13.37
C LEU A 304 -1.42 -14.63 13.70
N GLY A 305 -1.77 -15.06 14.92
CA GLY A 305 -1.47 -16.40 15.41
C GLY A 305 0.01 -16.57 15.78
N TRP A 306 0.71 -15.46 16.00
CA TRP A 306 2.15 -15.39 16.15
C TRP A 306 2.53 -14.54 17.36
N SER A 307 3.42 -15.05 18.21
CA SER A 307 4.15 -14.31 19.24
C SER A 307 5.18 -15.24 19.88
N PRO A 308 6.43 -15.28 19.41
CA PRO A 308 7.50 -16.01 20.09
C PRO A 308 7.71 -15.55 21.55
N VAL A 309 7.42 -14.28 21.87
CA VAL A 309 7.45 -13.74 23.24
C VAL A 309 6.43 -14.48 24.11
N LEU A 310 5.15 -14.49 23.72
CA LEU A 310 4.12 -15.19 24.50
C LEU A 310 4.28 -16.70 24.49
N ARG A 311 4.81 -17.31 23.41
CA ARG A 311 5.16 -18.75 23.45
C ARG A 311 6.15 -19.06 24.55
N SER A 312 7.15 -18.20 24.73
CA SER A 312 8.12 -18.33 25.82
C SER A 312 7.46 -18.14 27.19
N LEU A 313 6.65 -17.08 27.36
CA LEU A 313 6.02 -16.76 28.64
C LEU A 313 4.96 -17.80 29.08
N MET A 314 4.21 -18.36 28.13
CA MET A 314 3.17 -19.37 28.39
C MET A 314 3.69 -20.81 28.37
N ALA A 315 5.01 -21.00 28.22
CA ALA A 315 5.63 -22.32 28.03
C ALA A 315 5.01 -23.16 26.88
N ARG A 316 4.70 -22.50 25.76
CA ARG A 316 4.09 -23.06 24.53
C ARG A 316 5.04 -23.10 23.32
N LYS A 317 6.36 -23.09 23.55
CA LYS A 317 7.31 -23.32 22.46
C LYS A 317 7.09 -24.69 21.81
N ARG A 318 7.24 -24.77 20.49
CA ARG A 318 6.99 -25.93 19.63
C ARG A 318 8.16 -26.90 19.61
N LYS A 319 8.56 -27.38 20.78
CA LYS A 319 9.75 -28.23 21.00
C LYS A 319 9.69 -29.60 20.32
N SER A 320 8.53 -30.02 19.83
CA SER A 320 8.42 -31.26 19.05
C SER A 320 9.09 -31.17 17.68
N ASP A 321 9.30 -29.96 17.15
CA ASP A 321 10.08 -29.68 15.95
C ASP A 321 11.27 -28.79 16.32
N PRO A 322 12.50 -29.33 16.33
CA PRO A 322 13.70 -28.57 16.73
C PRO A 322 13.97 -27.35 15.86
N GLU A 323 13.67 -27.39 14.56
CA GLU A 323 13.92 -26.28 13.64
C GLU A 323 12.96 -25.12 13.95
N VAL A 324 11.68 -25.43 14.17
CA VAL A 324 10.68 -24.42 14.57
C VAL A 324 10.97 -23.86 15.97
N ASP A 325 11.40 -24.69 16.92
CA ASP A 325 11.77 -24.23 18.27
C ASP A 325 12.96 -23.25 18.28
N GLU A 326 13.90 -23.45 17.35
CA GLU A 326 15.09 -22.62 17.17
C GLU A 326 14.83 -21.35 16.36
N VAL A 327 14.14 -21.47 15.22
CA VAL A 327 13.96 -20.36 14.27
C VAL A 327 12.76 -19.51 14.63
N GLU A 328 11.58 -20.12 14.78
CA GLU A 328 10.31 -19.39 14.92
C GLU A 328 10.01 -19.04 16.37
N ASP A 329 10.43 -19.89 17.33
CA ASP A 329 10.19 -19.66 18.77
C ASP A 329 11.46 -19.23 19.51
N GLY A 330 12.60 -19.14 18.82
CA GLY A 330 13.90 -18.90 19.40
C GLY A 330 14.15 -17.46 19.87
N ALA A 331 15.38 -17.22 20.35
CA ALA A 331 15.76 -15.89 20.86
C ALA A 331 15.69 -14.80 19.77
N ARG A 332 16.10 -15.12 18.54
CA ARG A 332 16.08 -14.16 17.43
C ARG A 332 14.66 -13.73 17.06
N ALA A 333 13.71 -14.66 16.95
CA ALA A 333 12.32 -14.34 16.67
C ALA A 333 11.69 -13.47 17.77
N ARG A 334 12.00 -13.73 19.05
CA ARG A 334 11.57 -12.86 20.17
C ARG A 334 12.10 -11.44 20.04
N ILE A 335 13.40 -11.28 19.76
CA ILE A 335 14.02 -9.96 19.57
C ILE A 335 13.37 -9.21 18.40
N VAL A 336 13.07 -9.91 17.30
CA VAL A 336 12.37 -9.33 16.14
C VAL A 336 10.96 -8.88 16.52
N GLU A 337 10.20 -9.69 17.25
CA GLU A 337 8.86 -9.30 17.73
C GLU A 337 8.91 -8.03 18.59
N GLU A 338 9.81 -7.97 19.57
CA GLU A 338 10.02 -6.78 20.42
C GLU A 338 10.38 -5.54 19.61
N ALA A 339 11.28 -5.68 18.63
CA ALA A 339 11.66 -4.59 17.75
C ALA A 339 10.47 -4.09 16.90
N VAL A 340 9.64 -5.00 16.38
CA VAL A 340 8.43 -4.66 15.64
C VAL A 340 7.44 -3.93 16.54
N VAL A 341 7.14 -4.45 17.74
CA VAL A 341 6.25 -3.80 18.70
C VAL A 341 6.76 -2.40 19.07
N LYS A 342 8.07 -2.25 19.31
CA LYS A 342 8.66 -0.95 19.62
C LYS A 342 8.58 0.03 18.45
N ALA A 343 8.83 -0.44 17.22
CA ALA A 343 8.73 0.40 16.02
C ALA A 343 7.30 0.90 15.78
N ILE A 344 6.29 0.03 15.97
CA ILE A 344 4.88 0.41 15.89
C ILE A 344 4.53 1.42 16.97
N HIS A 345 4.99 1.21 18.20
CA HIS A 345 4.73 2.16 19.28
C HIS A 345 5.35 3.53 19.00
N ALA A 346 6.60 3.56 18.53
CA ALA A 346 7.29 4.80 18.20
C ALA A 346 6.56 5.58 17.09
N GLU A 347 6.10 4.88 16.06
CA GLU A 347 5.31 5.51 14.98
C GLU A 347 3.96 6.03 15.50
N GLY A 348 3.28 5.26 16.35
CA GLY A 348 2.02 5.68 16.97
C GLY A 348 2.18 6.95 17.79
N VAL A 349 3.23 7.03 18.62
CA VAL A 349 3.55 8.23 19.42
C VAL A 349 3.88 9.42 18.52
N ARG A 350 4.67 9.21 17.45
CA ARG A 350 4.99 10.28 16.48
C ARG A 350 3.72 10.87 15.85
N LEU A 351 2.79 10.02 15.40
CA LEU A 351 1.53 10.45 14.81
C LEU A 351 0.57 11.09 15.83
N ALA A 352 0.54 10.57 17.06
CA ALA A 352 -0.28 11.13 18.13
C ALA A 352 0.22 12.53 18.54
N THR A 353 1.54 12.75 18.59
CA THR A 353 2.14 14.04 18.98
C THR A 353 1.69 15.18 18.05
N VAL A 354 1.56 14.91 16.75
CA VAL A 354 1.06 15.89 15.76
C VAL A 354 -0.41 16.22 15.96
N ARG A 355 -1.22 15.26 16.45
CA ARG A 355 -2.67 15.41 16.63
C ARG A 355 -3.08 15.97 17.99
N ALA A 356 -2.27 15.73 19.01
CA ALA A 356 -2.61 15.94 20.41
C ALA A 356 -2.39 17.36 20.93
N VAL A 357 -2.34 18.38 20.06
CA VAL A 357 -2.13 19.76 20.49
C VAL A 357 -3.26 20.20 21.43
N GLY A 358 -2.95 20.31 22.73
CA GLY A 358 -3.91 20.69 23.78
C GLY A 358 -4.64 19.53 24.47
N ALA A 359 -4.28 18.27 24.23
CA ALA A 359 -4.88 17.13 24.94
C ALA A 359 -4.41 17.06 26.40
N THR A 360 -5.34 16.80 27.33
CA THR A 360 -5.07 16.73 28.79
C THR A 360 -5.07 15.30 29.35
N GLY A 361 -5.07 14.27 28.49
CA GLY A 361 -5.10 12.86 28.88
C GLY A 361 -4.47 11.94 27.85
N PRO A 362 -4.54 10.60 28.06
CA PRO A 362 -3.97 9.62 27.13
C PRO A 362 -4.57 9.77 25.74
N VAL A 363 -3.72 9.96 24.74
CA VAL A 363 -4.13 10.04 23.34
C VAL A 363 -4.16 8.63 22.77
N GLN A 364 -5.23 8.30 22.04
CA GLN A 364 -5.31 7.03 21.33
C GLN A 364 -4.26 7.00 20.20
N LEU A 365 -3.42 5.98 20.21
CA LEU A 365 -2.52 5.69 19.10
C LEU A 365 -3.31 4.93 18.02
N PHE A 366 -3.06 5.25 16.75
CA PHE A 366 -3.74 4.63 15.60
C PHE A 366 -5.29 4.59 15.68
N PRO A 367 -6.01 5.72 15.87
CA PRO A 367 -7.48 5.76 15.88
C PRO A 367 -8.17 5.24 14.60
N GLY A 368 -7.46 5.15 13.48
CA GLY A 368 -8.03 4.64 12.23
C GLY A 368 -6.97 4.16 11.24
N SER A 369 -7.42 3.44 10.21
CA SER A 369 -6.54 2.84 9.18
C SER A 369 -5.72 3.86 8.39
N GLY A 370 -6.20 5.11 8.27
CA GLY A 370 -5.48 6.21 7.62
C GLY A 370 -4.15 6.56 8.28
N ASP A 371 -3.91 6.13 9.52
CA ASP A 371 -2.64 6.33 10.23
C ASP A 371 -1.56 5.32 9.86
N ILE A 372 -1.95 4.21 9.24
CA ILE A 372 -1.06 3.10 8.93
C ILE A 372 -0.74 3.18 7.45
N SER A 373 0.43 3.70 7.10
CA SER A 373 0.84 3.79 5.70
C SER A 373 1.23 2.40 5.15
N PHE A 374 1.11 2.24 3.82
CA PHE A 374 1.53 1.02 3.15
C PHE A 374 3.04 0.79 3.28
N SER A 375 3.83 1.86 3.20
CA SER A 375 5.29 1.82 3.38
C SER A 375 5.68 1.38 4.79
N PHE A 376 4.93 1.80 5.82
CA PHE A 376 5.17 1.36 7.19
C PHE A 376 4.92 -0.14 7.37
N LEU A 377 3.79 -0.66 6.86
CA LEU A 377 3.48 -2.09 6.87
C LEU A 377 4.51 -2.93 6.10
N LYS A 378 5.02 -2.43 4.97
CA LYS A 378 6.13 -3.05 4.25
C LYS A 378 7.42 -3.11 5.07
N GLY A 379 7.71 -2.03 5.81
CA GLY A 379 8.85 -2.00 6.74
C GLY A 379 8.74 -3.09 7.81
N ILE A 380 7.55 -3.26 8.40
CA ILE A 380 7.29 -4.35 9.36
C ILE A 380 7.52 -5.71 8.69
N ARG A 381 6.93 -5.94 7.50
CA ARG A 381 7.11 -7.19 6.77
C ARG A 381 8.58 -7.49 6.47
N ALA A 382 9.37 -6.48 6.12
CA ALA A 382 10.80 -6.64 5.89
C ALA A 382 11.54 -7.20 7.12
N LEU A 383 11.17 -6.76 8.32
CA LEU A 383 11.76 -7.22 9.58
C LEU A 383 11.43 -8.70 9.91
N VAL A 384 10.34 -9.24 9.37
CA VAL A 384 9.85 -10.59 9.67
C VAL A 384 9.93 -11.54 8.48
N THR A 385 10.60 -11.15 7.38
CA THR A 385 10.60 -11.86 6.10
C THR A 385 11.02 -13.34 6.20
N ASP A 386 11.89 -13.64 7.16
CA ASP A 386 12.44 -14.98 7.40
C ASP A 386 11.72 -15.76 8.52
N LEU A 387 10.55 -15.28 8.96
CA LEU A 387 9.70 -15.91 9.98
C LEU A 387 8.35 -16.31 9.39
N GLU A 388 7.65 -17.25 10.04
CA GLU A 388 6.35 -17.76 9.60
C GLU A 388 5.28 -16.67 9.46
N VAL A 389 5.39 -15.62 10.28
CA VAL A 389 4.48 -14.46 10.28
C VAL A 389 4.58 -13.62 9.00
N ALA A 390 5.63 -13.81 8.17
CA ALA A 390 5.69 -13.22 6.83
C ALA A 390 4.54 -13.70 5.92
N LYS A 391 3.92 -14.85 6.24
CA LYS A 391 2.74 -15.38 5.54
C LYS A 391 1.45 -14.65 5.92
N ASN A 392 1.45 -13.85 6.99
CA ASN A 392 0.30 -13.03 7.36
C ASN A 392 0.16 -11.86 6.40
N ARG A 393 -1.09 -11.58 6.03
CA ARG A 393 -1.44 -10.50 5.11
C ARG A 393 -1.22 -9.15 5.76
N LEU A 394 -0.97 -8.12 4.95
CA LEU A 394 -0.90 -6.76 5.48
C LEU A 394 -2.19 -6.30 6.17
N SER A 395 -3.34 -6.79 5.71
CA SER A 395 -4.64 -6.53 6.36
C SER A 395 -4.71 -7.07 7.80
N GLU A 396 -4.04 -8.19 8.08
CA GLU A 396 -4.01 -8.81 9.40
C GLU A 396 -3.07 -8.05 10.33
N TRP A 397 -1.92 -7.59 9.82
CA TRP A 397 -1.02 -6.68 10.55
C TRP A 397 -1.71 -5.35 10.88
N GLU A 398 -2.39 -4.74 9.92
CA GLU A 398 -3.17 -3.52 10.15
C GLU A 398 -4.22 -3.74 11.25
N ALA A 399 -4.94 -4.88 11.22
CA ALA A 399 -5.92 -5.22 12.26
C ALA A 399 -5.27 -5.48 13.64
N ALA A 400 -4.08 -6.08 13.70
CA ALA A 400 -3.32 -6.27 14.94
C ALA A 400 -2.92 -4.94 15.58
N ILE A 401 -2.47 -3.99 14.76
CA ILE A 401 -2.10 -2.65 15.22
C ILE A 401 -3.35 -1.92 15.73
N LEU A 402 -4.40 -1.82 14.91
CA LEU A 402 -5.60 -1.04 15.26
C LEU A 402 -6.29 -1.58 16.53
N ASP A 403 -6.57 -2.89 16.58
CA ASP A 403 -7.28 -3.47 17.72
C ASP A 403 -6.40 -3.55 18.97
N GLY A 404 -5.10 -3.84 18.80
CA GLY A 404 -4.13 -3.82 19.89
C GLY A 404 -4.03 -2.45 20.54
N TYR A 405 -3.91 -1.38 19.74
CA TYR A 405 -3.82 -0.01 20.28
C TYR A 405 -5.16 0.54 20.78
N ALA A 406 -6.29 0.03 20.30
CA ALA A 406 -7.59 0.31 20.91
C ALA A 406 -7.65 -0.24 22.35
N VAL A 407 -7.22 -1.49 22.57
CA VAL A 407 -7.15 -2.08 23.93
C VAL A 407 -6.07 -1.42 24.78
N PHE A 408 -4.89 -1.11 24.20
CA PHE A 408 -3.83 -0.34 24.86
C PHE A 408 -4.36 1.01 25.38
N HIS A 409 -5.15 1.73 24.58
CA HIS A 409 -5.75 2.99 24.99
C HIS A 409 -6.70 2.79 26.19
N GLN A 410 -7.53 1.75 26.18
CA GLN A 410 -8.39 1.42 27.33
C GLN A 410 -7.56 1.11 28.59
N LEU A 411 -6.49 0.33 28.47
CA LEU A 411 -5.57 0.05 29.58
C LEU A 411 -4.93 1.32 30.13
N ARG A 412 -4.57 2.28 29.27
CA ARG A 412 -4.06 3.59 29.72
C ARG A 412 -5.11 4.42 30.45
N LEU A 413 -6.38 4.34 30.06
CA LEU A 413 -7.48 5.07 30.72
C LEU A 413 -7.80 4.51 32.11
N PHE A 414 -7.85 3.18 32.24
CA PHE A 414 -8.31 2.54 33.48
C PHE A 414 -7.17 2.06 34.39
N GLY A 415 -5.94 1.93 33.88
CA GLY A 415 -4.77 1.45 34.61
C GLY A 415 -4.78 -0.06 34.92
N ALA A 416 -5.88 -0.75 34.64
CA ALA A 416 -6.11 -2.16 34.87
C ALA A 416 -7.28 -2.64 33.98
N GLY A 417 -7.46 -3.95 33.87
CA GLY A 417 -8.62 -4.56 33.20
C GLY A 417 -8.33 -5.98 32.72
N VAL A 418 -9.31 -6.61 32.08
CA VAL A 418 -9.18 -7.97 31.54
C VAL A 418 -9.17 -7.92 30.03
N VAL A 419 -8.15 -8.50 29.42
CA VAL A 419 -8.01 -8.63 27.97
C VAL A 419 -8.36 -10.07 27.58
N THR A 420 -9.38 -10.24 26.75
CA THR A 420 -9.76 -11.55 26.19
C THR A 420 -9.20 -11.68 24.79
N VAL A 421 -8.48 -12.78 24.54
CA VAL A 421 -7.98 -13.17 23.22
C VAL A 421 -8.81 -14.33 22.70
N ASP A 422 -9.32 -14.24 21.47
CA ASP A 422 -9.97 -15.32 20.75
C ASP A 422 -9.30 -15.52 19.37
N MET A 423 -8.56 -16.61 19.23
CA MET A 423 -7.81 -16.94 18.02
C MET A 423 -8.69 -17.58 16.92
N ASN A 424 -9.87 -18.09 17.27
CA ASN A 424 -10.81 -18.61 16.28
C ASN A 424 -11.50 -17.44 15.57
N GLU A 425 -11.96 -16.47 16.34
CA GLU A 425 -12.62 -15.27 15.82
C GLU A 425 -11.63 -14.19 15.34
N ARG A 426 -10.34 -14.33 15.69
CA ARG A 426 -9.28 -13.33 15.47
C ARG A 426 -9.63 -12.00 16.11
N THR A 427 -9.99 -12.04 17.39
CA THR A 427 -10.42 -10.85 18.15
C THR A 427 -9.64 -10.71 19.44
N ILE A 428 -9.49 -9.45 19.85
CA ILE A 428 -8.96 -9.04 21.14
C ILE A 428 -9.93 -8.00 21.71
N THR A 429 -10.37 -8.18 22.96
CA THR A 429 -11.37 -7.30 23.57
C THR A 429 -10.98 -6.93 24.99
N PHE A 430 -11.33 -5.71 25.39
CA PHE A 430 -11.11 -5.19 26.73
C PHE A 430 -12.38 -5.26 27.57
N GLN A 431 -12.24 -5.66 28.83
CA GLN A 431 -13.25 -5.50 29.87
C GLN A 431 -12.67 -4.63 30.99
N GLN A 432 -13.37 -3.53 31.29
CA GLN A 432 -12.99 -2.63 32.38
C GLN A 432 -12.99 -3.36 33.74
N PRO A 433 -12.15 -2.94 34.69
CA PRO A 433 -12.18 -3.46 36.05
C PRO A 433 -13.60 -3.33 36.64
N THR A 434 -14.11 -4.38 37.26
CA THR A 434 -15.34 -4.28 38.05
C THR A 434 -15.06 -3.31 39.20
N ALA A 435 -15.86 -2.25 39.35
CA ALA A 435 -15.74 -1.36 40.49
C ALA A 435 -15.84 -2.18 41.78
N ILE A 436 -14.82 -2.07 42.64
CA ILE A 436 -14.81 -2.67 43.98
C ILE A 436 -15.58 -1.76 44.92
#